data_AF-A0A2V4A8C4-F1
#
_entry.id   AF-A0A2V4A8C4-F1
#
_cell.length_a   1.000
_cell.length_b   1.000
_cell.length_c   1.000
_cell.angle_alpha   90.00
_cell.angle_beta   90.00
_cell.angle_gamma   90.00
#
_symmetry.space_group_name_H-M   'P 1'
#
loop_
_entity.id
_entity.type
_entity.pdbx_description
1 polymer ?
#
loop_
_entity_poly.entity_id
_entity_poly.type
_entity_poly.pdbx_seq_one_letter_code
_entity_poly.pdbx_strand_id
1 'polypeptide(L)'
;MTKRDLFILLIKLFGLFSLITSLFAFLPNNISFAMMQIDLFSIVWIIVAIAVVVGLFVVLIFKADKVVRLLKLDQGFDDDRIELGNLKANDIVKLGAFIIGGFLIIDNIPAFLSHSLFAFKSDLIGFEYSIREKFNWAVCGLNLIIGFLLLTNYDFVAKLLKVKKTENE
;
A
#
# COMPACT_ATOMS: atom_id res chain seq x y z
N MET A 1 -21.93 -5.58 -11.94
CA MET A 1 -21.04 -6.45 -11.12
C MET A 1 -21.84 -6.93 -9.93
N THR A 2 -21.53 -8.09 -9.36
CA THR A 2 -22.24 -8.53 -8.14
C THR A 2 -21.77 -7.70 -6.94
N LYS A 3 -22.58 -7.63 -5.89
CA LYS A 3 -22.17 -7.01 -4.60
C LYS A 3 -20.89 -7.64 -4.06
N ARG A 4 -20.82 -8.96 -4.15
CA ARG A 4 -19.62 -9.73 -3.78
C ARG A 4 -18.39 -9.29 -4.58
N ASP A 5 -18.50 -9.12 -5.90
CA ASP A 5 -17.38 -8.64 -6.73
C ASP A 5 -16.91 -7.25 -6.30
N LEU A 6 -17.84 -6.36 -5.90
CA LEU A 6 -17.52 -5.04 -5.36
C LEU A 6 -16.66 -5.15 -4.11
N PHE A 7 -17.11 -5.93 -3.13
CA PHE A 7 -16.39 -6.08 -1.87
C PHE A 7 -15.03 -6.77 -2.07
N ILE A 8 -14.93 -7.76 -2.96
CA ILE A 8 -13.65 -8.37 -3.32
C ILE A 8 -12.69 -7.31 -3.88
N LEU A 9 -13.19 -6.45 -4.77
CA LEU A 9 -12.41 -5.40 -5.40
C LEU A 9 -11.97 -4.33 -4.39
N LEU A 10 -12.86 -3.93 -3.48
CA LEU A 10 -12.53 -3.01 -2.38
C LEU A 10 -11.49 -3.59 -1.43
N ILE A 11 -11.63 -4.86 -1.03
CA ILE A 11 -10.66 -5.56 -0.18
C ILE A 11 -9.28 -5.62 -0.87
N LYS A 12 -9.24 -5.86 -2.19
CA LYS A 12 -7.99 -5.83 -2.95
C LYS A 12 -7.37 -4.44 -3.03
N LEU A 13 -8.16 -3.40 -3.26
CA LEU A 13 -7.68 -2.01 -3.23
C LEU A 13 -7.13 -1.63 -1.85
N PHE A 14 -7.84 -2.01 -0.79
CA PHE A 14 -7.37 -1.85 0.58
C PHE A 14 -6.10 -2.65 0.83
N GLY A 15 -6.01 -3.88 0.32
CA GLY A 15 -4.81 -4.71 0.41
C GLY A 15 -3.60 -4.08 -0.29
N LEU A 16 -3.80 -3.45 -1.45
CA LEU A 16 -2.75 -2.72 -2.15
C LEU A 16 -2.28 -1.51 -1.33
N PHE A 17 -3.22 -0.69 -0.84
CA PHE A 17 -2.89 0.44 0.03
C PHE A 17 -2.14 -0.02 1.28
N SER A 18 -2.66 -1.04 1.97
CA SER A 18 -2.07 -1.61 3.18
C SER A 18 -0.66 -2.17 2.92
N LEU A 19 -0.44 -2.85 1.79
CA LEU A 19 0.88 -3.32 1.40
C LEU A 19 1.86 -2.15 1.29
N ILE A 20 1.50 -1.12 0.52
CA ILE A 20 2.36 0.04 0.27
C ILE A 20 2.71 0.71 1.61
N THR A 21 1.71 1.03 2.43
CA THR A 21 1.94 1.65 3.74
C THR A 21 2.78 0.76 4.65
N SER A 22 2.59 -0.56 4.59
CA SER A 22 3.39 -1.50 5.37
C SER A 22 4.85 -1.55 4.90
N LEU A 23 5.08 -1.54 3.59
CA LEU A 23 6.41 -1.57 2.99
C LEU A 23 7.21 -0.29 3.22
N PHE A 24 6.55 0.86 3.20
CA PHE A 24 7.25 2.16 3.18
C PHE A 24 7.05 2.99 4.44
N ALA A 25 6.17 2.61 5.36
CA ALA A 25 6.08 3.26 6.67
C ALA A 25 6.36 2.27 7.79
N PHE A 26 5.63 1.16 7.84
CA PHE A 26 5.71 0.23 8.97
C PHE A 26 7.07 -0.50 9.03
N LEU A 27 7.50 -1.14 7.94
CA LEU A 27 8.77 -1.87 7.90
C LEU A 27 9.99 -0.96 8.15
N PRO A 28 10.15 0.19 7.47
CA PRO A 28 11.22 1.14 7.73
C PRO A 28 11.31 1.56 9.19
N ASN A 29 10.16 1.84 9.83
CA ASN A 29 10.13 2.25 11.23
C ASN A 29 10.55 1.11 12.18
N ASN A 30 10.06 -0.11 11.95
CA ASN A 30 10.43 -1.27 12.74
C ASN A 30 11.90 -1.67 12.56
N ILE A 31 12.43 -1.58 11.32
CA ILE A 31 13.85 -1.81 11.03
C ILE A 31 14.71 -0.73 11.71
N SER A 32 14.31 0.55 11.60
CA SER A 32 15.03 1.65 12.25
C SER A 32 15.08 1.49 13.77
N PHE A 33 13.99 1.01 14.38
CA PHE A 33 13.94 0.71 15.81
C PHE A 33 14.87 -0.47 16.17
N ALA A 34 14.78 -1.58 15.44
CA ALA A 34 15.62 -2.76 15.65
C ALA A 34 17.13 -2.49 15.42
N MET A 35 17.48 -1.50 14.60
CA MET A 35 18.86 -1.07 14.36
C MET A 35 19.47 -0.26 15.51
N MET A 36 18.66 0.28 16.43
CA MET A 36 19.18 1.02 17.60
C MET A 36 19.92 0.11 18.58
N GLN A 37 19.47 -1.16 18.70
CA GLN A 37 20.10 -2.16 19.54
C GLN A 37 19.99 -3.52 18.88
N ILE A 38 21.05 -3.91 18.17
CA ILE A 38 21.09 -5.18 17.43
C ILE A 38 21.37 -6.31 18.41
N ASP A 39 20.34 -7.09 18.70
CA ASP A 39 20.41 -8.35 19.42
C ASP A 39 19.58 -9.43 18.71
N LEU A 40 19.57 -10.65 19.25
CA LEU A 40 18.80 -11.76 18.69
C LEU A 40 17.29 -11.44 18.63
N PHE A 41 16.76 -10.71 19.61
CA PHE A 41 15.34 -10.35 19.66
C PHE A 41 14.96 -9.39 18.53
N SER A 42 15.79 -8.38 18.26
CA SER A 42 15.64 -7.43 17.15
C SER A 42 15.61 -8.13 15.79
N ILE A 43 16.46 -9.12 15.57
CA ILE A 43 16.47 -9.91 14.32
C ILE A 43 15.16 -10.72 14.18
N VAL A 44 14.75 -11.41 15.24
CA VAL A 44 13.49 -12.17 15.25
C VAL A 44 12.29 -11.25 15.02
N TRP A 45 12.29 -10.05 15.62
CA TRP A 45 11.23 -9.06 15.45
C TRP A 45 11.07 -8.61 14.00
N ILE A 46 12.17 -8.31 13.30
CA ILE A 46 12.14 -7.94 11.88
C ILE A 46 11.57 -9.09 11.03
N ILE A 47 12.00 -10.33 11.28
CA ILE A 47 11.51 -11.50 10.54
C ILE A 47 10.00 -11.67 10.73
N VAL A 48 9.52 -11.54 11.97
CA VAL A 48 8.09 -11.61 12.28
C VAL A 48 7.32 -10.47 11.63
N ALA A 49 7.83 -9.23 11.68
CA ALA A 49 7.20 -8.08 11.05
C ALA A 49 7.06 -8.28 9.53
N ILE A 50 8.11 -8.76 8.85
CA ILE A 50 8.07 -9.11 7.43
C ILE A 50 7.05 -10.22 7.17
N ALA A 51 7.07 -11.29 7.97
CA ALA A 51 6.14 -12.41 7.82
C ALA A 51 4.68 -11.98 7.98
N VAL A 52 4.38 -11.09 8.94
CA VAL A 52 3.04 -10.52 9.14
C VAL A 52 2.62 -9.68 7.94
N VAL A 53 3.48 -8.81 7.42
CA VAL A 53 3.18 -7.96 6.25
C VAL A 53 2.91 -8.82 5.02
N VAL A 54 3.75 -9.82 4.74
CA VAL A 54 3.57 -10.75 3.63
C VAL A 54 2.28 -11.57 3.81
N GLY A 55 2.02 -12.07 5.02
CA GLY A 55 0.83 -12.83 5.35
C GLY A 55 -0.46 -12.02 5.12
N LEU A 56 -0.49 -10.79 5.59
CA LEU A 56 -1.62 -9.86 5.38
C LEU A 56 -1.82 -9.57 3.88
N PHE A 57 -0.76 -9.28 3.15
CA PHE A 57 -0.85 -9.06 1.70
C PHE A 57 -1.43 -10.28 0.98
N VAL A 58 -0.95 -11.48 1.31
CA VAL A 58 -1.43 -12.72 0.70
C VAL A 58 -2.92 -12.91 0.97
N VAL A 59 -3.36 -12.65 2.20
CA VAL A 59 -4.77 -12.78 2.58
C VAL A 59 -5.64 -11.75 1.86
N LEU A 60 -5.25 -10.47 1.85
CA LEU A 60 -6.07 -9.38 1.31
C LEU A 60 -6.12 -9.37 -0.22
N ILE A 61 -5.06 -9.77 -0.92
CA ILE A 61 -5.02 -9.72 -2.39
C ILE A 61 -5.44 -11.05 -3.01
N PHE A 62 -4.87 -12.17 -2.56
CA PHE A 62 -5.11 -13.48 -3.19
C PHE A 62 -6.29 -14.23 -2.56
N LYS A 63 -6.62 -13.96 -1.30
CA LYS A 63 -7.75 -14.60 -0.59
C LYS A 63 -8.89 -13.63 -0.27
N ALA A 64 -9.01 -12.52 -1.00
CA ALA A 64 -10.06 -11.51 -0.84
C ALA A 64 -11.47 -12.12 -0.78
N ASP A 65 -11.78 -13.12 -1.60
CA ASP A 65 -13.06 -13.84 -1.58
C ASP A 65 -13.37 -14.49 -0.21
N LYS A 66 -12.35 -15.10 0.41
CA LYS A 66 -12.49 -15.69 1.75
C LYS A 66 -12.69 -14.63 2.81
N VAL A 67 -12.06 -13.46 2.66
CA VAL A 67 -12.23 -12.33 3.59
C VAL A 67 -13.67 -11.81 3.52
N VAL A 68 -14.20 -11.61 2.31
CA VAL A 68 -15.59 -11.19 2.08
C VAL A 68 -16.58 -12.17 2.73
N ARG A 69 -16.37 -13.48 2.54
CA ARG A 69 -17.22 -14.51 3.14
C ARG A 69 -17.08 -14.59 4.66
N LEU A 70 -15.86 -14.46 5.19
CA LEU A 70 -15.60 -14.51 6.63
C LEU A 70 -16.29 -13.35 7.35
N LEU A 71 -16.21 -12.16 6.76
CA LEU A 71 -16.85 -10.95 7.26
C LEU A 71 -18.33 -10.86 6.87
N LYS A 72 -18.86 -11.83 6.12
CA LYS A 72 -20.24 -11.89 5.63
C LYS A 72 -20.67 -10.61 4.91
N LEU A 73 -19.75 -9.96 4.18
CA LEU A 73 -20.01 -8.68 3.50
C LEU A 73 -20.97 -8.82 2.33
N ASP A 74 -21.19 -10.03 1.83
CA ASP A 74 -22.15 -10.35 0.78
C ASP A 74 -23.56 -10.69 1.32
N GLN A 75 -23.78 -10.66 2.64
CA GLN A 75 -25.06 -11.00 3.27
C GLN A 75 -25.88 -9.77 3.67
N GLY A 76 -27.21 -9.91 3.70
CA GLY A 76 -28.13 -8.86 4.16
C GLY A 76 -28.57 -7.86 3.09
N PHE A 77 -28.39 -8.21 1.82
CA PHE A 77 -28.85 -7.40 0.68
C PHE A 77 -29.94 -8.15 -0.10
N ASP A 78 -31.04 -7.46 -0.42
CA ASP A 78 -32.20 -8.04 -1.14
C ASP A 78 -31.97 -8.26 -2.64
N ASP A 79 -30.90 -7.69 -3.20
CA ASP A 79 -30.54 -7.79 -4.61
C ASP A 79 -29.07 -8.21 -4.74
N ASP A 80 -28.72 -9.07 -5.69
CA ASP A 80 -27.33 -9.50 -5.92
C ASP A 80 -26.54 -8.51 -6.79
N ARG A 81 -27.24 -7.64 -7.52
CA ARG A 81 -26.60 -6.70 -8.45
C ARG A 81 -26.45 -5.32 -7.82
N ILE A 82 -25.33 -4.68 -8.15
CA ILE A 82 -25.16 -3.24 -7.95
C ILE A 82 -25.14 -2.60 -9.33
N GLU A 83 -26.13 -1.74 -9.58
CA GLU A 83 -26.18 -0.86 -10.74
C GLU A 83 -25.58 0.50 -10.35
N LEU A 84 -24.26 0.64 -10.45
CA LEU A 84 -23.55 1.93 -10.28
C LEU A 84 -23.62 2.77 -11.57
N GLY A 85 -24.76 2.78 -12.26
CA GLY A 85 -24.92 3.39 -13.58
C GLY A 85 -23.87 2.89 -14.58
N ASN A 86 -23.08 3.82 -15.14
CA ASN A 86 -22.02 3.52 -16.12
C ASN A 86 -20.65 3.16 -15.51
N LEU A 87 -20.51 3.15 -14.18
CA LEU A 87 -19.21 2.87 -13.54
C LEU A 87 -18.89 1.37 -13.62
N LYS A 88 -17.81 1.03 -14.34
CA LYS A 88 -17.32 -0.35 -14.43
C LYS A 88 -16.39 -0.62 -13.25
N ALA A 89 -16.27 -1.90 -12.87
CA ALA A 89 -15.29 -2.35 -11.86
C ALA A 89 -13.86 -1.84 -12.15
N ASN A 90 -13.51 -1.72 -13.43
CA ASN A 90 -12.25 -1.16 -13.88
C ASN A 90 -12.07 0.30 -13.46
N ASP A 91 -13.12 1.11 -13.56
CA ASP A 91 -13.09 2.54 -13.21
C ASP A 91 -12.94 2.74 -11.70
N ILE A 92 -13.52 1.84 -10.89
CA ILE A 92 -13.33 1.83 -9.43
C ILE A 92 -11.87 1.55 -9.07
N VAL A 93 -11.22 0.59 -9.75
CA VAL A 93 -9.79 0.32 -9.50
C VAL A 93 -8.92 1.49 -9.93
N LYS A 94 -9.22 2.12 -11.07
CA LYS A 94 -8.50 3.32 -11.51
C LYS A 94 -8.61 4.45 -10.51
N LEU A 95 -9.83 4.72 -10.04
CA LEU A 95 -10.08 5.75 -9.03
C LEU A 95 -9.35 5.42 -7.72
N GLY A 96 -9.39 4.16 -7.26
CA GLY A 96 -8.67 3.71 -6.08
C GLY A 96 -7.14 3.87 -6.22
N ALA A 97 -6.56 3.43 -7.34
CA ALA A 97 -5.14 3.60 -7.63
C ALA A 97 -4.74 5.07 -7.70
N PHE A 98 -5.60 5.91 -8.29
CA PHE A 98 -5.40 7.35 -8.36
C PHE A 98 -5.39 7.98 -6.97
N ILE A 99 -6.37 7.67 -6.12
CA ILE A 99 -6.47 8.18 -4.75
C ILE A 99 -5.25 7.74 -3.93
N ILE A 100 -4.89 6.44 -3.98
CA ILE A 100 -3.73 5.90 -3.26
C ILE A 100 -2.43 6.58 -3.73
N GLY A 101 -2.23 6.72 -5.03
CA GLY A 101 -1.07 7.37 -5.60
C GLY A 101 -0.99 8.85 -5.22
N GLY A 102 -2.12 9.55 -5.23
CA GLY A 102 -2.23 10.94 -4.79
C GLY A 102 -1.87 11.13 -3.32
N PHE A 103 -2.41 10.28 -2.43
CA PHE A 103 -2.06 10.32 -1.00
C PHE A 103 -0.56 10.10 -0.76
N LEU A 104 0.04 9.11 -1.43
CA LEU A 104 1.49 8.88 -1.32
C LEU A 104 2.30 10.13 -1.65
N ILE A 105 1.90 10.86 -2.70
CA ILE A 105 2.59 12.08 -3.10
C ILE A 105 2.40 13.18 -2.05
N ILE A 106 1.14 13.47 -1.69
CA ILE A 106 0.81 14.55 -0.75
C ILE A 106 1.51 14.35 0.59
N ASP A 107 1.53 13.11 1.11
CA ASP A 107 2.11 12.81 2.42
C ASP A 107 3.65 12.86 2.42
N ASN A 108 4.29 12.54 1.28
CA ASN A 108 5.75 12.40 1.22
C ASN A 108 6.47 13.62 0.61
N ILE A 109 5.80 14.48 -0.16
CA ILE A 109 6.42 15.69 -0.75
C ILE A 109 7.05 16.58 0.34
N PRO A 110 6.32 16.97 1.42
CA PRO A 110 6.87 17.90 2.40
C PRO A 110 8.11 17.34 3.11
N ALA A 111 8.05 16.06 3.51
CA ALA A 111 9.16 15.37 4.15
C ALA A 111 10.37 15.25 3.20
N PHE A 112 10.14 14.89 1.94
CA PHE A 112 11.22 14.79 0.96
C PHE A 112 11.90 16.13 0.68
N LEU A 113 11.14 17.22 0.54
CA LEU A 113 11.69 18.56 0.35
C LEU A 113 12.50 19.02 1.56
N SER A 114 11.98 18.77 2.77
CA SER A 114 12.67 19.07 4.02
C SER A 114 14.01 18.34 4.08
N HIS A 115 14.01 17.02 3.89
CA HIS A 115 15.21 16.19 3.90
C HIS A 115 16.21 16.61 2.81
N SER A 116 15.74 16.98 1.62
CA SER A 116 16.60 17.47 0.53
C SER A 116 17.30 18.78 0.91
N LEU A 117 16.57 19.71 1.54
CA LEU A 117 17.11 20.99 2.00
C LEU A 117 18.12 20.79 3.13
N PHE A 118 17.81 19.92 4.10
CA PHE A 118 18.74 19.60 5.20
C PHE A 118 19.98 18.88 4.71
N ALA A 119 19.87 17.94 3.77
CA ALA A 119 21.01 17.29 3.16
C ALA A 119 21.95 18.31 2.48
N PHE A 120 21.40 19.26 1.72
CA PHE A 120 22.21 20.32 1.10
C PHE A 120 22.87 21.25 2.13
N LYS A 121 22.18 21.58 3.23
CA LYS A 121 22.75 22.37 4.34
C LYS A 121 23.84 21.62 5.10
N SER A 122 23.72 20.30 5.24
CA SER A 122 24.66 19.47 5.97
C SER A 122 26.07 19.54 5.37
N ASP A 123 26.15 19.56 4.03
CA ASP A 123 27.41 19.71 3.29
C ASP A 123 28.05 21.10 3.44
N LEU A 124 27.25 22.14 3.74
CA LEU A 124 27.72 23.53 3.87
C LEU A 124 28.11 23.92 5.30
N ILE A 125 27.42 23.38 6.30
CA ILE A 125 27.53 23.80 7.72
C ILE A 125 28.28 22.75 8.56
N GLY A 126 28.61 21.58 7.99
CA GLY A 126 29.32 20.51 8.70
C GLY A 126 28.45 19.78 9.72
N PHE A 127 27.12 19.82 9.54
CA PHE A 127 26.19 19.08 10.39
C PHE A 127 26.16 17.61 9.93
N GLU A 128 26.33 16.64 10.82
CA GLU A 128 26.26 15.23 10.41
C GLU A 128 24.80 14.81 10.15
N TYR A 129 24.50 14.55 8.88
CA TYR A 129 23.21 13.99 8.49
C TYR A 129 23.19 12.48 8.80
N SER A 130 22.36 12.09 9.75
CA SER A 130 22.38 10.74 10.32
C SER A 130 21.94 9.68 9.30
N ILE A 131 22.38 8.43 9.52
CA ILE A 131 21.99 7.28 8.68
C ILE A 131 20.46 7.13 8.64
N ARG A 132 19.78 7.40 9.78
CA ARG A 132 18.33 7.36 9.89
C ARG A 132 17.65 8.40 8.99
N GLU A 133 18.16 9.63 8.96
CA GLU A 133 17.59 10.69 8.13
C GLU A 133 17.82 10.43 6.63
N LYS A 134 18.99 9.89 6.27
CA LYS A 134 19.28 9.43 4.90
C LYS A 134 18.31 8.32 4.47
N PHE A 135 18.04 7.36 5.36
CA PHE A 135 17.11 6.28 5.09
C PHE A 135 15.67 6.80 4.92
N ASN A 136 15.21 7.68 5.80
CA ASN A 136 13.89 8.30 5.69
C ASN A 136 13.76 9.12 4.39
N TRP A 137 14.79 9.86 4.01
CA TRP A 137 14.82 10.60 2.75
C TRP A 137 14.63 9.68 1.54
N ALA A 138 15.35 8.55 1.50
CA ALA A 138 15.22 7.55 0.45
C ALA A 138 13.81 6.93 0.40
N VAL A 139 13.24 6.61 1.56
CA VAL A 139 11.88 6.07 1.69
C VAL A 139 10.84 7.07 1.16
N CYS A 140 10.94 8.35 1.53
CA CYS A 140 10.05 9.38 1.00
C CYS A 140 10.18 9.52 -0.52
N GLY A 141 11.41 9.48 -1.06
CA GLY A 141 11.64 9.51 -2.51
C GLY A 141 11.01 8.32 -3.24
N LEU A 142 11.13 7.11 -2.69
CA LEU A 142 10.48 5.91 -3.23
C LEU A 142 8.96 6.01 -3.22
N ASN A 143 8.37 6.52 -2.13
CA ASN A 143 6.93 6.77 -2.05
C ASN A 143 6.45 7.74 -3.13
N LEU A 144 7.21 8.79 -3.43
CA LEU A 144 6.89 9.73 -4.51
C LEU A 144 6.91 9.05 -5.88
N ILE A 145 7.94 8.24 -6.15
CA ILE A 145 8.04 7.50 -7.42
C ILE A 145 6.87 6.52 -7.57
N ILE A 146 6.55 5.76 -6.52
CA ILE A 146 5.44 4.80 -6.55
C ILE A 146 4.10 5.52 -6.68
N GLY A 147 3.90 6.60 -5.93
CA GLY A 147 2.70 7.42 -6.06
C GLY A 147 2.51 7.95 -7.49
N PHE A 148 3.58 8.44 -8.10
CA PHE A 148 3.58 8.89 -9.49
C PHE A 148 3.29 7.75 -10.46
N LEU A 149 3.88 6.56 -10.27
CA LEU A 149 3.63 5.39 -11.10
C LEU A 149 2.17 4.92 -10.99
N LEU A 150 1.56 4.94 -9.80
CA LEU A 150 0.14 4.60 -9.62
C LEU A 150 -0.79 5.60 -10.32
N LEU A 151 -0.47 6.90 -10.28
CA LEU A 151 -1.23 7.94 -10.94
C LEU A 151 -1.13 7.89 -12.46
N THR A 152 0.02 7.51 -13.01
CA THR A 152 0.25 7.48 -14.46
C THR A 152 -0.08 6.14 -15.10
N ASN A 153 0.05 5.03 -14.35
CA ASN A 153 -0.12 3.67 -14.84
C ASN A 153 -1.33 2.97 -14.19
N TYR A 154 -2.40 3.70 -13.89
CA TYR A 154 -3.61 3.14 -13.27
C TYR A 154 -4.22 1.98 -14.09
N ASP A 155 -4.06 1.97 -15.42
CA ASP A 155 -4.53 0.88 -16.29
C ASP A 155 -3.81 -0.44 -16.03
N PHE A 156 -2.52 -0.37 -15.69
CA PHE A 156 -1.74 -1.55 -15.32
C PHE A 156 -2.21 -2.11 -13.98
N VAL A 157 -2.41 -1.24 -12.99
CA VAL A 157 -2.93 -1.61 -11.67
C VAL A 157 -4.32 -2.23 -11.78
N ALA A 158 -5.18 -1.67 -12.63
CA ALA A 158 -6.51 -2.19 -12.88
C ALA A 158 -6.51 -3.59 -13.52
N LYS A 159 -5.53 -3.88 -14.39
CA LYS A 159 -5.32 -5.23 -14.93
C LYS A 159 -4.81 -6.20 -13.87
N LEU A 160 -3.90 -5.76 -12.99
CA LEU A 160 -3.31 -6.61 -11.95
C LEU A 160 -4.35 -7.01 -10.87
N LEU A 161 -5.21 -6.07 -10.49
CA LEU A 161 -6.23 -6.29 -9.45
C LEU A 161 -7.52 -6.90 -9.99
N LYS A 162 -7.66 -7.02 -11.32
CA LYS A 162 -8.86 -7.56 -11.97
C LYS A 162 -9.22 -8.91 -11.36
N VAL A 163 -10.49 -9.04 -10.97
CA VAL A 163 -11.04 -10.33 -10.53
C VAL A 163 -11.02 -11.24 -11.76
N LYS A 164 -10.15 -12.25 -11.77
CA LYS A 164 -10.31 -13.38 -12.69
C LYS A 164 -11.69 -13.95 -12.36
N LYS A 165 -12.64 -13.90 -13.31
CA LYS A 165 -13.83 -14.73 -13.22
C LYS A 165 -13.32 -16.15 -13.11
N THR A 166 -13.47 -16.76 -11.94
CA THR A 166 -13.43 -18.21 -11.82
C THR A 166 -14.66 -18.68 -12.59
N GLU A 167 -14.48 -19.00 -13.87
CA GLU A 167 -15.34 -19.94 -14.58
C GLU A 167 -15.12 -21.28 -13.89
N ASN A 168 -15.86 -21.49 -12.81
CA ASN A 168 -16.14 -22.84 -12.34
C ASN A 168 -17.48 -23.18 -13.00
N GLU A 169 -17.40 -23.87 -14.14
CA GLU A 169 -18.45 -24.78 -14.62
C GLU A 169 -18.74 -25.86 -13.57
#